data_AF-A0A7X7D6G4-F1
#
_entry.id   AF-A0A7X7D6G4-F1
#
_cell.length_a   1.000
_cell.length_b   1.000
_cell.length_c   1.000
_cell.angle_alpha   90.00
_cell.angle_beta   90.00
_cell.angle_gamma   90.00
#
_symmetry.space_group_name_H-M   'P 1'
#
loop_
_entity.id
_entity.type
_entity.pdbx_description
1 polymer ?
#
loop_
_entity_poly.entity_id
_entity_poly.type
_entity_poly.pdbx_seq_one_letter_code
_entity_poly.pdbx_strand_id
1 'polypeptide(L)'
;MSAVDWNLAEKVAVRAAGREPFSESYHYESLARDFEELTAIAEGQVAEATGLRSLTGNARARVTDRQGWVRANIASFQRLLRPITDRLDQQIAANPFAPVASRVAGAEVGVILGWMSGRVLGQYDLLVVEDENPDDQDIVYYVG
;
A
#
# COMPACT_ATOMS: atom_id res chain seq x y z
N MET A 1 -20.83 6.08 12.32
CA MET A 1 -19.67 6.99 12.16
C MET A 1 -18.44 6.18 12.45
N SER A 2 -17.38 6.32 11.66
CA SER A 2 -16.10 5.63 11.86
C SER A 2 -15.18 6.51 12.70
N ALA A 3 -14.40 5.91 13.59
CA ALA A 3 -13.42 6.57 14.45
C ALA A 3 -12.31 7.24 13.64
N VAL A 4 -12.19 6.86 12.36
CA VAL A 4 -11.23 7.39 11.40
C VAL A 4 -11.96 7.78 10.12
N ASP A 5 -11.80 9.03 9.68
CA ASP A 5 -12.20 9.48 8.34
C ASP A 5 -11.17 9.00 7.31
N TRP A 6 -11.40 7.81 6.75
CA TRP A 6 -10.49 7.17 5.79
C TRP A 6 -10.35 7.93 4.48
N ASN A 7 -11.39 8.66 4.05
CA ASN A 7 -11.33 9.52 2.88
C ASN A 7 -10.41 10.72 3.11
N LEU A 8 -10.43 11.28 4.32
CA LEU A 8 -9.49 12.32 4.72
C LEU A 8 -8.08 11.75 4.88
N ALA A 9 -7.94 10.55 5.47
CA ALA A 9 -6.66 9.87 5.62
C ALA A 9 -5.97 9.65 4.27
N GLU A 10 -6.69 9.19 3.25
CA GLU A 10 -6.14 9.03 1.89
C GLU A 10 -5.63 10.36 1.33
N LYS A 11 -6.44 11.42 1.42
CA LYS A 11 -6.07 12.75 0.90
C LYS A 11 -4.82 13.30 1.60
N VAL A 12 -4.74 13.13 2.91
CA VAL A 12 -3.59 13.57 3.70
C VAL A 12 -2.36 12.71 3.37
N ALA A 13 -2.52 11.40 3.22
CA ALA A 13 -1.44 10.48 2.86
C ALA A 13 -0.85 10.79 1.48
N VAL A 14 -1.70 10.95 0.46
CA VAL A 14 -1.28 11.35 -0.89
C VAL A 14 -0.54 12.68 -0.87
N ARG A 15 -0.99 13.64 -0.03
CA ARG A 15 -0.32 14.93 0.09
C ARG A 15 1.00 14.85 0.84
N ALA A 16 1.07 14.04 1.90
CA ALA A 16 2.27 13.83 2.72
C ALA A 16 3.34 13.00 1.99
N ALA A 17 2.93 12.08 1.10
CA ALA A 17 3.82 11.31 0.23
C ALA A 17 4.68 12.20 -0.69
N GLY A 18 4.19 13.42 -0.97
CA GLY A 18 4.87 14.39 -1.82
C GLY A 18 4.88 13.98 -3.30
N ARG A 19 5.65 14.72 -4.09
CA ARG A 19 5.98 14.32 -5.47
C ARG A 19 7.36 13.67 -5.48
N GLU A 20 7.47 12.60 -6.24
CA GLU A 20 8.69 11.82 -6.42
C GLU A 20 9.22 12.17 -7.83
N PRO A 21 10.37 12.88 -7.96
CA PRO A 21 10.86 13.35 -9.28
C PRO A 21 11.33 12.23 -10.22
N PHE A 22 11.62 11.05 -9.69
CA PHE A 22 12.08 9.88 -10.44
C PHE A 22 10.94 9.27 -11.27
N SER A 23 9.72 9.28 -10.74
CA SER A 23 8.47 8.87 -11.39
C SER A 23 8.11 9.73 -12.61
N GLU A 24 8.62 10.97 -12.69
CA GLU A 24 8.42 11.88 -13.82
C GLU A 24 9.52 11.76 -14.90
N SER A 25 10.51 10.87 -14.72
CA SER A 25 11.62 10.70 -15.66
C SER A 25 11.43 9.50 -16.59
N TYR A 26 11.99 9.59 -17.81
CA TYR A 26 12.04 8.51 -18.81
C TYR A 26 12.63 7.17 -18.28
N HIS A 27 13.28 7.21 -17.11
CA HIS A 27 13.81 6.03 -16.44
C HIS A 27 12.73 5.08 -15.91
N TYR A 28 11.50 5.56 -15.68
CA TYR A 28 10.42 4.72 -15.13
C TYR A 28 9.98 3.59 -16.08
N GLU A 29 9.84 3.88 -17.39
CA GLU A 29 9.50 2.86 -18.39
C GLU A 29 10.64 1.86 -18.62
N SER A 30 11.89 2.29 -18.50
CA SER A 30 13.03 1.37 -18.55
C SER A 30 13.00 0.44 -17.34
N LEU A 31 12.83 1.00 -16.15
CA LEU A 31 12.77 0.23 -14.90
C LEU A 31 11.63 -0.78 -14.89
N ALA A 32 10.45 -0.42 -15.42
CA ALA A 32 9.33 -1.34 -15.49
C ALA A 32 9.68 -2.60 -16.31
N ARG A 33 10.33 -2.44 -17.47
CA ARG A 33 10.79 -3.56 -18.30
C ARG A 33 11.90 -4.36 -17.62
N ASP A 34 12.86 -3.67 -17.01
CA ASP A 34 13.97 -4.32 -16.31
C ASP A 34 13.42 -5.17 -15.15
N PHE A 35 12.46 -4.66 -14.37
CA PHE A 35 11.83 -5.40 -13.29
C PHE A 35 10.95 -6.55 -13.78
N GLU A 36 10.26 -6.41 -14.91
CA GLU A 36 9.51 -7.52 -15.51
C GLU A 36 10.43 -8.68 -15.89
N GLU A 37 11.55 -8.39 -16.56
CA GLU A 37 12.55 -9.41 -16.94
C GLU A 37 13.22 -10.03 -15.70
N LEU A 38 13.71 -9.20 -14.77
CA LEU A 38 14.43 -9.67 -13.59
C LEU A 38 13.53 -10.46 -12.62
N THR A 39 12.25 -10.14 -12.53
CA THR A 39 11.29 -10.87 -11.69
C THR A 39 11.11 -12.30 -12.20
N ALA A 40 10.98 -12.50 -13.51
CA ALA A 40 10.86 -13.82 -14.11
C ALA A 40 12.14 -14.67 -13.90
N ILE A 41 13.32 -14.04 -14.01
CA ILE A 41 14.60 -14.70 -13.74
C ILE A 41 14.69 -15.11 -12.26
N ALA A 42 14.34 -14.20 -11.35
CA ALA A 42 14.39 -14.46 -9.91
C ALA A 42 13.43 -15.58 -9.50
N GLU A 43 12.21 -15.62 -10.04
CA GLU A 43 11.26 -16.71 -9.82
C GLU A 43 11.86 -18.07 -10.20
N GLY A 44 12.49 -18.16 -11.38
CA GLY A 44 13.18 -19.38 -11.83
C GLY A 44 14.29 -19.82 -10.88
N GLN A 45 15.11 -18.88 -10.42
CA GLN A 45 16.21 -19.15 -9.48
C GLN A 45 15.71 -19.62 -8.10
N VAL A 46 14.65 -19.00 -7.58
CA VAL A 46 14.02 -19.42 -6.32
C VAL A 46 13.43 -20.82 -6.46
N ALA A 47 12.77 -21.12 -7.58
CA ALA A 47 12.20 -22.44 -7.83
C ALA A 47 13.27 -23.52 -7.95
N GLU A 48 14.40 -23.23 -8.60
CA GLU A 48 15.55 -24.15 -8.70
C GLU A 48 16.18 -24.40 -7.32
N ALA A 49 16.36 -23.35 -6.52
CA ALA A 49 17.01 -23.44 -5.21
C ALA A 49 16.13 -24.10 -4.14
N THR A 50 14.82 -23.86 -4.16
CA THR A 50 13.89 -24.31 -3.10
C THR A 50 13.04 -25.51 -3.49
N GLY A 51 12.89 -25.78 -4.80
CA GLY A 51 11.93 -26.75 -5.33
C GLY A 51 10.47 -26.27 -5.28
N LEU A 52 10.20 -25.07 -4.75
CA LEU A 52 8.86 -24.50 -4.65
C LEU A 52 8.50 -23.76 -5.94
N ARG A 53 7.26 -23.91 -6.41
CA ARG A 53 6.72 -23.16 -7.54
C ARG A 53 5.45 -22.44 -7.12
N SER A 54 5.23 -21.25 -7.66
CA SER A 54 3.97 -20.54 -7.47
C SER A 54 2.81 -21.39 -7.98
N LEU A 55 1.71 -21.40 -7.24
CA LEU A 55 0.45 -22.07 -7.64
C LEU A 55 -0.51 -21.10 -8.33
N THR A 56 -0.24 -19.80 -8.26
CA THR A 56 -1.11 -18.72 -8.72
C THR A 56 -0.72 -18.19 -10.11
N GLY A 57 0.52 -18.42 -10.55
CA GLY A 57 1.00 -17.99 -11.86
C GLY A 57 2.43 -17.48 -11.80
N ASN A 58 2.91 -16.97 -12.93
CA ASN A 58 4.24 -16.34 -12.99
C ASN A 58 4.20 -15.00 -12.25
N ALA A 59 5.30 -14.66 -11.57
CA ALA A 59 5.44 -13.37 -10.90
C ALA A 59 5.44 -12.22 -11.92
N ARG A 60 4.64 -11.19 -11.65
CA ARG A 60 4.49 -9.99 -12.49
C ARG A 60 5.00 -8.78 -11.73
N ALA A 61 5.96 -8.03 -12.29
CA ALA A 61 6.40 -6.80 -11.66
C ALA A 61 5.41 -5.65 -11.90
N ARG A 62 5.15 -4.83 -10.88
CA ARG A 62 4.42 -3.57 -10.99
C ARG A 62 5.21 -2.47 -10.29
N VAL A 63 5.74 -1.54 -11.08
CA VAL A 63 6.37 -0.33 -10.52
C VAL A 63 5.25 0.63 -10.12
N THR A 64 5.32 1.21 -8.93
CA THR A 64 4.38 2.22 -8.46
C THR A 64 5.12 3.40 -7.82
N ASP A 65 4.53 4.59 -7.90
CA ASP A 65 5.03 5.76 -7.18
C ASP A 65 4.49 5.77 -5.75
N ARG A 66 4.93 6.75 -4.95
CA ARG A 66 4.51 6.89 -3.55
C ARG A 66 2.99 7.02 -3.38
N GLN A 67 2.31 7.70 -4.32
CA GLN A 67 0.86 7.88 -4.25
C GLN A 67 0.12 6.58 -4.62
N GLY A 68 0.60 5.86 -5.63
CA GLY A 68 0.10 4.54 -6.00
C GLY A 68 0.28 3.53 -4.87
N TRP A 69 1.41 3.57 -4.16
CA TRP A 69 1.61 2.77 -2.95
C TRP A 69 0.56 3.06 -1.87
N VAL A 70 0.26 4.34 -1.59
CA VAL A 70 -0.77 4.73 -0.61
C VAL A 70 -2.12 4.14 -1.00
N ARG A 71 -2.53 4.30 -2.27
CA ARG A 71 -3.82 3.81 -2.76
C ARG A 71 -3.93 2.28 -2.73
N ALA A 72 -2.85 1.59 -3.06
CA ALA A 72 -2.80 0.13 -3.03
C ALA A 72 -2.91 -0.42 -1.59
N ASN A 73 -2.43 0.31 -0.59
CA ASN A 73 -2.29 -0.20 0.78
C ASN A 73 -3.34 0.32 1.77
N ILE A 74 -4.02 1.43 1.49
CA ILE A 74 -4.91 2.08 2.46
C ILE A 74 -6.03 1.15 2.98
N ALA A 75 -6.60 0.32 2.10
CA ALA A 75 -7.61 -0.65 2.48
C ALA A 75 -7.04 -1.73 3.43
N SER A 76 -5.80 -2.17 3.22
CA SER A 76 -5.13 -3.10 4.13
C SER A 76 -4.88 -2.48 5.50
N PHE A 77 -4.43 -1.22 5.56
CA PHE A 77 -4.26 -0.49 6.81
C PHE A 77 -5.58 -0.29 7.56
N GLN A 78 -6.66 0.03 6.84
CA GLN A 78 -7.99 0.07 7.43
C GLN A 78 -8.35 -1.26 8.08
N ARG A 79 -8.12 -2.37 7.37
CA ARG A 79 -8.42 -3.71 7.87
C ARG A 79 -7.59 -4.09 9.09
N LEU A 80 -6.30 -3.76 9.11
CA LEU A 80 -5.40 -3.99 10.23
C LEU A 80 -5.79 -3.18 11.47
N LEU A 81 -6.24 -1.94 11.29
CA LEU A 81 -6.62 -1.06 12.39
C LEU A 81 -8.04 -1.30 12.89
N ARG A 82 -8.86 -2.12 12.21
CA ARG A 82 -10.24 -2.47 12.63
C ARG A 82 -10.39 -2.77 14.13
N PRO A 83 -9.58 -3.65 14.75
CA PRO A 83 -9.73 -3.97 16.17
C PRO A 83 -9.52 -2.78 17.12
N ILE A 84 -8.82 -1.74 16.67
CA ILE A 84 -8.59 -0.51 17.42
C ILE A 84 -9.70 0.49 17.12
N THR A 85 -10.05 0.68 15.85
CA THR A 85 -11.11 1.61 15.43
C THR A 85 -12.48 1.20 15.97
N ASP A 86 -12.79 -0.10 16.00
CA ASP A 86 -14.07 -0.60 16.51
C ASP A 86 -14.23 -0.33 18.02
N ARG A 87 -13.13 -0.39 18.79
CA ARG A 87 -13.13 -0.04 20.22
C ARG A 87 -13.31 1.47 20.43
N LEU A 88 -12.68 2.29 19.58
CA LEU A 88 -12.81 3.74 19.61
C LEU A 88 -14.22 4.18 19.20
N ASP A 89 -14.84 3.51 18.23
CA ASP A 89 -16.20 3.80 17.79
C ASP A 89 -17.22 3.65 18.94
N GLN A 90 -17.06 2.63 19.77
CA GLN A 90 -17.90 2.43 20.96
C GLN A 90 -17.75 3.58 21.97
N GLN A 91 -16.57 4.16 22.10
CA GLN A 91 -16.31 5.28 23.02
C GLN A 91 -16.77 6.64 22.45
N ILE A 92 -16.68 6.80 21.13
CA ILE A 92 -16.97 8.05 20.43
C ILE A 92 -18.48 8.20 20.13
N ALA A 93 -19.23 7.10 20.05
CA ALA A 93 -20.66 7.10 19.73
C ALA A 93 -21.55 7.98 20.66
N ALA A 94 -21.08 8.29 21.87
CA ALA A 94 -21.79 9.14 22.83
C ALA A 94 -21.30 10.62 22.86
N ASN A 95 -20.29 10.99 22.06
CA ASN A 95 -19.64 12.30 22.14
C ASN A 95 -20.10 13.25 21.01
N PRO A 96 -20.63 14.46 21.32
CA PRO A 96 -20.96 15.49 20.32
C PRO A 96 -19.79 15.91 19.42
N PHE A 97 -18.55 15.74 19.87
CA PHE A 97 -17.33 16.07 19.11
C PHE A 97 -16.82 14.93 18.23
N ALA A 98 -17.55 13.82 18.12
CA ALA A 98 -17.21 12.67 17.29
C ALA A 98 -16.76 13.00 15.85
N PRO A 99 -17.42 13.91 15.10
CA PRO A 99 -17.00 14.22 13.73
C PRO A 99 -15.61 14.88 13.67
N VAL A 100 -15.27 15.70 14.67
CA VAL A 100 -13.97 16.39 14.73
C VAL A 100 -12.88 15.40 15.09
N ALA A 101 -13.12 14.54 16.09
CA ALA A 101 -12.19 13.49 16.51
C ALA A 101 -11.87 12.53 15.34
N SER A 102 -12.89 12.11 14.59
CA SER A 102 -12.75 11.23 13.42
C SER A 102 -11.85 11.83 12.33
N ARG A 103 -11.97 13.15 12.08
CA ARG A 103 -11.11 13.86 11.12
C ARG A 103 -9.67 14.01 11.61
N VAL A 104 -9.46 14.28 12.89
CA VAL A 104 -8.10 14.37 13.47
C VAL A 104 -7.40 13.02 13.35
N ALA A 105 -8.07 11.93 13.76
CA ALA A 105 -7.53 10.58 13.63
C ALA A 105 -7.25 10.21 12.16
N GLY A 106 -8.16 10.58 11.24
CA GLY A 106 -7.94 10.44 9.80
C GLY A 106 -6.68 11.17 9.32
N ALA A 107 -6.47 12.42 9.74
CA ALA A 107 -5.29 13.17 9.37
C ALA A 107 -3.99 12.55 9.92
N GLU A 108 -3.97 12.12 11.18
CA GLU A 108 -2.80 11.48 11.80
C GLU A 108 -2.42 10.18 11.08
N VAL A 109 -3.40 9.31 10.83
CA VAL A 109 -3.19 8.07 10.05
C VAL A 109 -2.69 8.41 8.66
N GLY A 110 -3.26 9.41 8.01
CA GLY A 110 -2.83 9.86 6.69
C GLY A 110 -1.37 10.33 6.67
N VAL A 111 -0.93 11.13 7.65
CA VAL A 111 0.46 11.60 7.74
C VAL A 111 1.42 10.42 7.88
N ILE A 112 1.09 9.44 8.74
CA ILE A 112 1.92 8.26 8.93
C ILE A 112 2.02 7.46 7.62
N LEU A 113 0.90 7.22 6.94
CA LEU A 113 0.88 6.49 5.66
C LEU A 113 1.71 7.18 4.57
N GLY A 114 1.56 8.49 4.41
CA GLY A 114 2.35 9.25 3.43
C GLY A 114 3.85 9.31 3.77
N TRP A 115 4.21 9.30 5.05
CA TRP A 115 5.61 9.20 5.45
C TRP A 115 6.19 7.80 5.19
N MET A 116 5.40 6.75 5.40
CA MET A 116 5.79 5.36 5.13
C MET A 116 6.00 5.11 3.64
N SER A 117 5.17 5.69 2.77
CA SER A 117 5.30 5.54 1.31
C SER A 117 6.63 6.03 0.75
N GLY A 118 7.37 6.88 1.48
CA GLY A 118 8.70 7.33 1.09
C GLY A 118 9.86 6.51 1.66
N ARG A 119 9.59 5.49 2.49
CA ARG A 119 10.60 4.59 3.08
C ARG A 119 10.48 3.16 2.60
N VAL A 120 9.32 2.78 2.08
CA VAL A 120 9.08 1.46 1.52
C VAL A 120 9.78 1.35 0.17
N LEU A 121 10.60 0.31 -0.01
CA LEU A 121 11.33 0.05 -1.26
C LEU A 121 10.68 -1.05 -2.11
N GLY A 122 9.73 -1.82 -1.57
CA GLY A 122 8.98 -2.83 -2.31
C GLY A 122 7.92 -3.59 -1.51
N GLN A 123 7.27 -4.58 -2.16
CA GLN A 123 6.12 -5.37 -1.66
C GLN A 123 6.31 -6.00 -0.28
N TYR A 124 7.55 -6.33 0.11
CA TYR A 124 7.83 -6.98 1.39
C TYR A 124 7.66 -6.07 2.61
N ASP A 125 7.47 -4.76 2.43
CA ASP A 125 7.31 -3.85 3.56
C ASP A 125 5.87 -3.67 4.05
N LEU A 126 4.81 -3.96 3.26
CA LEU A 126 3.43 -3.97 3.76
C LEU A 126 2.38 -4.54 2.78
N LEU A 127 1.32 -5.08 3.41
CA LEU A 127 0.30 -6.00 2.92
C LEU A 127 -0.48 -5.50 1.69
N VAL A 128 -0.05 -5.88 0.50
CA VAL A 128 -0.99 -6.11 -0.59
C VAL A 128 -1.72 -7.41 -0.24
N VAL A 129 -2.96 -7.29 0.24
CA VAL A 129 -3.80 -8.46 0.45
C VAL A 129 -4.48 -8.72 -0.90
N GLU A 130 -3.90 -9.64 -1.65
CA GLU A 130 -4.29 -10.13 -2.99
C GLU A 130 -5.63 -10.90 -2.99
N ASP A 131 -6.38 -10.83 -1.89
CA ASP A 131 -7.50 -11.71 -1.56
C ASP A 131 -8.86 -11.22 -2.11
N GLU A 132 -8.90 -10.03 -2.73
CA GLU A 132 -10.14 -9.45 -3.29
C GLU A 132 -10.16 -9.36 -4.83
N ASN A 133 -9.02 -9.58 -5.51
CA ASN A 133 -8.96 -9.60 -6.97
C ASN A 133 -7.93 -10.63 -7.48
N PRO A 134 -8.35 -11.75 -8.10
CA PRO A 134 -7.43 -12.74 -8.64
C PRO A 134 -6.47 -12.15 -9.70
N ASP A 135 -6.85 -11.05 -10.36
CA ASP A 135 -5.99 -10.36 -11.32
C ASP A 135 -4.83 -9.58 -10.67
N ASP A 136 -4.86 -9.38 -9.34
CA ASP A 136 -3.81 -8.73 -8.55
C ASP A 136 -2.93 -9.72 -7.77
N GLN A 137 -3.15 -11.04 -7.96
CA GLN A 137 -2.27 -12.09 -7.43
C GLN A 137 -0.93 -12.12 -8.20
N ASP A 138 0.16 -12.47 -7.51
CA ASP A 138 1.52 -12.57 -8.06
C ASP A 138 2.17 -11.25 -8.49
N ILE A 139 1.83 -10.12 -7.85
CA ILE A 139 2.37 -8.81 -8.25
C ILE A 139 3.49 -8.33 -7.33
N VAL A 140 4.71 -8.22 -7.87
CA VAL A 140 5.86 -7.65 -7.17
C VAL A 140 5.89 -6.14 -7.33
N TYR A 141 5.59 -5.43 -6.24
CA TYR A 141 5.62 -3.98 -6.19
C TYR A 141 7.03 -3.45 -5.94
N TYR A 142 7.48 -2.55 -6.81
CA TYR A 142 8.68 -1.76 -6.64
C TYR A 142 8.29 -0.30 -6.50
N VAL A 143 8.78 0.37 -5.46
CA VAL A 143 8.49 1.79 -5.22
C VAL A 143 9.65 2.63 -5.71
N GLY A 144 9.38 3.44 -6.73
CA GLY A 144 10.30 4.39 -7.35
C GLY A 144 9.89 5.82 -7.07
#